data_AF-A0A358L672-F1
#
_entry.id   AF-A0A358L672-F1
#
_cell.length_a   1.000
_cell.length_b   1.000
_cell.length_c   1.000
_cell.angle_alpha   90.00
_cell.angle_beta   90.00
_cell.angle_gamma   90.00
#
_symmetry.space_group_name_H-M   'P 1'
#
loop_
_entity.id
_entity.type
_entity.pdbx_description
1 polymer ?
#
loop_
_entity_poly.entity_id
_entity_poly.type
_entity_poly.pdbx_seq_one_letter_code
_entity_poly.pdbx_strand_id
1 'polypeptide(L)' 'MTRTYHIAVLPGDGIGPEVMAQAAKVLDAVRQRFGLRITT' A
#
# COMPACT_ATOMS: atom_id res chain seq x y z
N MET A 1 3.29 -21.26 4.32
CA MET A 1 2.02 -20.55 4.03
C MET A 1 2.34 -19.07 3.86
N THR A 2 2.21 -18.50 2.67
CA THR A 2 2.44 -17.07 2.44
C THR A 2 1.24 -16.29 2.95
N ARG A 3 1.40 -15.55 4.05
CA ARG A 3 0.31 -14.77 4.64
C ARG A 3 -0.04 -13.61 3.71
N THR A 4 -1.34 -13.46 3.42
CA THR A 4 -1.86 -12.34 2.64
C THR A 4 -2.41 -11.30 3.61
N TYR A 5 -2.02 -10.04 3.42
CA TYR A 5 -2.48 -8.91 4.22
C TYR A 5 -3.39 -8.04 3.38
N HIS A 6 -4.57 -7.74 3.90
CA HIS A 6 -5.49 -6.78 3.30
C HIS A 6 -5.57 -5.55 4.19
N ILE A 7 -5.32 -4.36 3.61
CA ILE A 7 -5.24 -3.09 4.33
C ILE A 7 -6.28 -2.17 3.73
N ALA A 8 -7.28 -1.76 4.50
CA ALA A 8 -8.20 -0.72 4.04
C ALA A 8 -7.47 0.62 3.98
N VAL A 9 -7.47 1.27 2.82
CA VAL A 9 -6.89 2.61 2.64
C VAL A 9 -7.99 3.66 2.61
N LEU A 10 -7.96 4.59 3.57
CA LEU A 10 -8.85 5.72 3.64
C LEU A 10 -8.02 7.00 3.42
N PRO A 11 -8.05 7.59 2.21
CA PRO A 11 -7.17 8.70 1.88
C PRO A 11 -7.51 10.02 2.57
N GLY A 12 -8.73 10.17 3.10
CA GLY A 12 -9.17 11.41 3.75
C GLY A 12 -9.26 12.60 2.79
N ASP A 13 -9.14 13.81 3.33
CA ASP A 13 -9.30 15.08 2.61
C ASP A 13 -7.98 15.87 2.53
N GLY A 14 -8.00 17.02 1.85
CA GLY A 14 -6.83 17.89 1.68
C GLY A 14 -5.76 17.19 0.83
N ILE A 15 -4.52 17.13 1.34
CA ILE A 15 -3.39 16.49 0.65
C ILE A 15 -3.34 14.96 0.80
N GLY A 16 -4.35 14.38 1.48
CA GLY A 16 -4.40 12.95 1.80
C GLY A 16 -4.33 12.04 0.57
N PRO A 17 -5.15 12.26 -0.48
CA PRO A 17 -5.09 11.49 -1.72
C PRO A 17 -3.72 11.56 -2.43
N GLU A 18 -3.07 12.73 -2.49
CA GLU A 18 -1.78 12.91 -3.16
C GLU A 18 -0.65 12.16 -2.45
N VAL A 19 -0.64 12.20 -1.12
CA VAL A 19 0.34 11.48 -0.31
C VAL A 19 0.08 9.97 -0.36
N MET A 20 -1.19 9.54 -0.35
CA MET A 20 -1.53 8.11 -0.46
C MET A 20 -1.14 7.53 -1.81
N ALA A 21 -1.22 8.31 -2.89
CA ALA A 21 -0.69 7.88 -4.18
C ALA A 21 0.82 7.60 -4.14
N GLN A 22 1.61 8.34 -3.36
CA GLN A 22 3.04 8.04 -3.19
C GLN A 22 3.27 6.85 -2.26
N ALA A 23 2.48 6.71 -1.19
CA ALA A 23 2.53 5.55 -0.31
C ALA A 23 2.26 4.24 -1.08
N ALA A 24 1.31 4.24 -2.01
CA ALA A 24 1.04 3.10 -2.89
C ALA A 24 2.26 2.70 -3.73
N LYS A 25 3.01 3.66 -4.28
CA LYS A 25 4.25 3.39 -5.04
C LYS A 25 5.33 2.73 -4.18
N VAL A 26 5.49 3.21 -2.94
CA VAL A 26 6.45 2.60 -1.99
C VAL A 26 5.99 1.19 -1.61
N LEU A 27 4.67 1.00 -1.42
CA LEU A 27 4.12 -0.31 -1.12
C LEU A 27 4.34 -1.31 -2.26
N ASP A 28 4.24 -0.88 -3.52
CA ASP A 28 4.58 -1.71 -4.68
C ASP A 28 6.05 -2.12 -4.69
N ALA A 29 6.97 -1.19 -4.40
CA ALA A 29 8.39 -1.50 -4.26
C ALA A 29 8.64 -2.51 -3.13
N VAL A 30 7.92 -2.39 -2.01
CA VAL A 30 8.01 -3.32 -0.87
C VAL A 30 7.45 -4.70 -1.22
N ARG A 31 6.29 -4.77 -1.91
CA ARG A 31 5.71 -6.03 -2.42
C ARG A 31 6.74 -6.80 -3.24
N GLN A 32 7.42 -6.12 -4.18
CA GLN A 32 8.41 -6.73 -5.07
C GLN A 32 9.70 -7.10 -4.34
N ARG A 33 10.25 -6.19 -3.53
CA ARG A 33 11.55 -6.39 -2.86
C ARG A 33 11.54 -7.54 -1.85
N PHE A 34 10.41 -7.76 -1.18
CA PHE A 34 10.30 -8.73 -0.09
C PHE A 34 9.35 -9.90 -0.40
N GLY A 35 8.77 -9.95 -1.61
CA GLY A 35 7.82 -11.01 -1.99
C GLY A 35 6.55 -11.04 -1.14
N LEU A 36 6.10 -9.88 -0.64
CA LEU A 36 4.94 -9.78 0.24
C LEU A 36 3.63 -9.74 -0.56
N ARG A 37 2.62 -10.49 -0.10
CA ARG A 37 1.27 -10.46 -0.63
C ARG A 37 0.42 -9.46 0.15
N ILE A 38 0.36 -8.22 -0.32
CA ILE A 38 -0.42 -7.14 0.30
C ILE A 38 -1.44 -6.63 -0.72
N THR A 39 -2.71 -6.51 -0.33
CA THR A 39 -3.74 -5.81 -1.11
C THR A 39 -4.24 -4.61 -0.30
N THR A 40 -4.60 -3.56 -1.01
CA THR A 40 -4.99 -2.25 -0.47
C THR A 40 -6.27 -1.77 -1.11
#